data_AF-A0A128EY26-F1
#
_entry.id   AF-A0A128EY26-F1
#
_cell.length_a   1.000
_cell.length_b   1.000
_cell.length_c   1.000
_cell.angle_alpha   90.00
_cell.angle_beta   90.00
_cell.angle_gamma   90.00
#
_symmetry.space_group_name_H-M   'P 1'
#
loop_
_entity.id
_entity.type
_entity.pdbx_description
1 polymer ?
#
loop_
_entity_poly.entity_id
_entity_poly.type
_entity_poly.pdbx_seq_one_letter_code
_entity_poly.pdbx_strand_id
1 'polypeptide(L)' 'MPRETIGHVKCPIAGDMAEVREDKRGKLYYLGEAGMIKPNLPAGQNWLKKQMIPLPEHNQETPPEEEGFMKALWG' A
#
# COMPACT_ATOMS: atom_id res chain seq x y z
N MET A 1 -1.69 -19.10 5.62
CA MET A 1 -0.45 -18.37 5.96
C MET A 1 -0.80 -16.90 6.11
N PRO A 2 -0.44 -16.26 7.22
CA PRO A 2 -0.52 -14.81 7.34
C PRO A 2 0.27 -14.19 6.20
N ARG A 3 -0.36 -13.26 5.46
CA ARG A 3 0.30 -12.46 4.43
C ARG A 3 1.30 -11.52 5.11
N GLU A 4 2.38 -11.23 4.42
CA GLU A 4 3.37 -10.24 4.86
C GLU A 4 2.72 -8.86 4.96
N THR A 5 3.18 -8.10 5.96
CA THR A 5 2.79 -6.71 6.16
C THR A 5 3.45 -5.89 5.06
N ILE A 6 2.66 -5.12 4.33
CA ILE A 6 3.14 -4.27 3.24
C ILE A 6 3.19 -2.78 3.64
N GLY A 7 2.61 -2.45 4.79
CA GLY A 7 2.57 -1.11 5.33
C GLY A 7 1.79 -1.02 6.63
N HIS A 8 1.56 0.19 7.10
CA HIS A 8 0.78 0.47 8.30
C HIS A 8 -0.25 1.57 8.05
N VAL A 9 -1.38 1.57 8.73
CA VAL A 9 -2.39 2.61 8.62
C VAL A 9 -2.91 2.97 10.00
N LYS A 10 -3.22 4.25 10.23
CA LYS A 10 -3.94 4.65 11.43
C LYS A 10 -5.39 4.21 11.31
N CYS A 11 -5.82 3.31 12.19
CA CYS A 11 -7.18 2.79 12.23
C CYS A 11 -8.18 3.92 12.50
N PRO A 12 -9.21 4.12 11.66
CA PRO A 12 -10.20 5.17 11.87
C PRO A 12 -11.21 4.84 12.97
N ILE A 13 -11.28 3.57 13.41
CA ILE A 13 -12.22 3.11 14.43
C ILE A 13 -11.58 3.13 15.82
N ALA A 14 -10.42 2.50 15.98
CA ALA A 14 -9.72 2.36 17.26
C ALA A 14 -8.57 3.37 17.45
N GLY A 15 -8.10 4.03 16.40
CA GLY A 15 -7.04 5.04 16.47
C GLY A 15 -5.61 4.48 16.57
N ASP A 16 -5.47 3.16 16.67
CA ASP A 16 -4.21 2.43 16.70
C ASP A 16 -3.50 2.39 15.34
N MET A 17 -2.22 2.04 15.35
CA MET A 17 -1.46 1.77 14.13
C MET A 17 -1.63 0.30 13.76
N ALA A 18 -2.40 0.05 12.69
CA ALA A 18 -2.73 -1.28 12.21
C ALA A 18 -1.83 -1.70 11.04
N GLU A 19 -1.52 -2.99 10.95
CA GLU A 19 -0.75 -3.57 9.86
C GLU A 19 -1.60 -3.71 8.60
N VAL A 20 -1.13 -3.20 7.47
CA VAL A 20 -1.77 -3.33 6.16
C VAL A 20 -1.17 -4.52 5.41
N ARG A 21 -2.04 -5.34 4.83
CA ARG A 21 -1.70 -6.56 4.10
C ARG A 21 -2.56 -6.66 2.84
N GLU A 22 -2.12 -7.47 1.89
CA GLU A 22 -2.87 -7.73 0.65
C GLU A 22 -3.37 -9.18 0.61
N ASP A 23 -4.57 -9.43 0.10
CA ASP A 23 -5.14 -10.78 -0.07
C ASP A 23 -4.81 -11.43 -1.44
N LYS A 24 -5.18 -12.71 -1.62
CA LYS A 24 -4.94 -13.47 -2.87
C LYS A 24 -5.57 -12.88 -4.13
N ARG A 25 -6.44 -11.88 -3.98
CA ARG A 25 -7.18 -11.23 -5.05
C ARG A 25 -6.75 -9.77 -5.24
N GLY A 26 -5.69 -9.32 -4.58
CA GLY A 26 -5.19 -7.95 -4.65
C GLY A 26 -5.97 -6.94 -3.82
N LYS A 27 -6.81 -7.37 -2.89
CA LYS A 27 -7.53 -6.47 -1.97
C LYS A 27 -6.73 -6.23 -0.71
N LEU A 28 -6.62 -4.95 -0.35
CA LEU A 28 -6.02 -4.53 0.89
C LEU A 28 -6.95 -4.76 2.08
N TYR A 29 -6.36 -5.14 3.20
CA TYR A 29 -7.00 -5.20 4.50
C TYR A 29 -6.01 -4.77 5.57
N TYR A 30 -6.50 -4.34 6.72
CA TYR A 30 -5.64 -4.03 7.86
C TYR A 30 -6.05 -4.81 9.10
N LEU A 31 -5.08 -5.07 9.97
CA LEU A 31 -5.23 -5.81 11.22
C LEU A 31 -4.73 -4.93 12.37
N GLY A 32 -5.62 -4.62 13.30
CA GLY A 32 -5.33 -3.83 14.49
C GLY A 32 -6.24 -4.23 15.65
N GLU A 33 -6.38 -3.35 16.64
CA GLU A 33 -7.20 -3.61 17.84
C GLU A 33 -8.69 -3.81 17.53
N ALA A 34 -9.20 -3.13 16.49
CA ALA A 34 -10.56 -3.30 15.99
C ALA A 34 -10.80 -4.63 15.25
N GLY A 35 -9.77 -5.49 15.16
CA GLY A 35 -9.77 -6.73 14.41
C GLY A 35 -9.33 -6.57 12.96
N MET A 36 -9.74 -7.52 12.12
CA MET A 36 -9.42 -7.50 10.69
C MET A 36 -10.48 -6.73 9.92
N ILE A 37 -10.08 -5.60 9.32
CA ILE A 37 -10.98 -4.77 8.52
C ILE A 37 -10.56 -4.82 7.06
N LYS A 38 -11.49 -5.24 6.21
CA LYS A 38 -11.32 -5.36 4.77
C LYS A 38 -12.38 -4.51 4.06
N PRO A 39 -12.05 -3.28 3.64
CA PRO A 39 -13.01 -2.45 2.93
C PRO A 39 -13.48 -3.12 1.63
N ASN A 40 -14.77 -3.41 1.50
CA ASN A 40 -15.28 -4.11 0.31
C ASN A 40 -15.56 -3.18 -0.87
N LEU A 41 -15.82 -1.90 -0.60
CA LEU A 41 -16.11 -0.89 -1.61
C LEU A 41 -14.82 -0.33 -2.24
N PRO A 42 -14.85 0.05 -3.53
CA PRO A 42 -13.70 0.66 -4.21
C PRO A 42 -13.17 1.92 -3.50
N ALA A 43 -14.09 2.76 -2.99
CA ALA A 43 -13.71 3.96 -2.24
C ALA A 43 -12.89 3.62 -0.98
N GLY A 44 -13.26 2.56 -0.26
CA GLY A 44 -12.53 2.11 0.93
C GLY A 44 -11.15 1.51 0.59
N GLN A 45 -11.05 0.78 -0.52
CA GLN A 45 -9.76 0.29 -1.03
C GLN A 45 -8.83 1.44 -1.42
N ASN A 46 -9.37 2.44 -2.12
CA ASN A 46 -8.60 3.62 -2.51
C ASN A 46 -8.17 4.47 -1.31
N TRP A 47 -9.03 4.61 -0.31
CA TRP A 47 -8.69 5.26 0.94
C TRP A 47 -7.52 4.54 1.63
N LEU A 48 -7.60 3.21 1.75
CA LEU A 48 -6.55 2.43 2.41
C LEU A 48 -5.20 2.55 1.67
N LYS A 49 -5.21 2.49 0.34
CA LYS A 49 -3.99 2.71 -0.49
C LYS A 49 -3.35 4.08 -0.26
N LYS A 50 -4.16 5.13 -0.08
CA LYS A 50 -3.69 6.51 0.11
C LYS A 50 -3.24 6.82 1.52
N GLN A 51 -3.77 6.12 2.52
CA GLN A 51 -3.50 6.37 3.93
C GLN A 51 -2.47 5.42 4.53
N MET A 52 -2.21 4.28 3.87
CA MET A 52 -1.16 3.39 4.31
C MET A 52 0.21 4.04 4.14
N ILE A 53 1.07 3.79 5.11
CA ILE A 53 2.50 4.09 5.11
C ILE A 53 3.18 2.79 4.67
N PRO A 54 3.69 2.70 3.43
CA PRO A 54 4.31 1.48 2.93
C PRO A 54 5.60 1.16 3.69
N LEU A 55 5.94 -0.12 3.78
CA LEU A 55 7.27 -0.54 4.25
C LEU A 55 8.33 -0.25 3.18
N PRO A 56 9.58 0.06 3.56
CA PRO A 56 10.64 0.43 2.62
C PRO A 56 10.93 -0.65 1.57
N GLU A 57 10.77 -1.94 1.90
CA GLU A 57 10.92 -3.05 0.95
C GLU A 57 9.84 -3.05 -0.15
N HIS A 58 8.69 -2.44 0.12
CA HIS A 58 7.57 -2.30 -0.81
C HIS A 58 7.52 -0.95 -1.52
N ASN A 59 8.40 -0.01 -1.17
CA ASN A 59 8.50 1.29 -1.82
C ASN A 59 9.50 1.27 -2.98
N GLN A 60 9.44 0.22 -3.82
CA GLN A 60 10.09 0.23 -5.12
C GLN A 60 9.30 1.12 -6.08
N GLU A 61 9.24 2.42 -5.77
CA GLU A 61 9.05 3.44 -6.80
C GLU A 61 10.22 3.27 -7.75
N THR A 62 9.95 2.75 -8.94
CA THR A 62 10.93 2.74 -10.02
C THR A 62 11.32 4.20 -10.24
N PRO A 63 12.59 4.60 -10.03
CA PRO A 63 12.99 5.97 -10.33
C PRO A 63 12.68 6.26 -11.80
N PRO A 64 12.12 7.42 -12.14
CA PRO A 64 11.87 7.82 -13.52
C PRO A 64 13.20 8.21 -14.18
N GLU A 65 14.05 7.24 -14.44
CA GLU A 65 15.28 7.40 -15.22
C GLU A 65 15.24 6.41 -16.38
N GLU A 66 14.88 6.89 -17.58
CA GLU A 66 15.51 6.52 -18.88
C GLU A 66 14.77 6.96 -20.16
N GLU A 67 13.70 7.78 -20.14
CA GLU A 67 13.14 8.31 -21.41
C GLU A 67 13.89 9.54 -21.97
N GLY A 68 14.82 10.14 -21.21
CA GLY A 68 15.52 11.37 -21.60
C GLY A 68 16.93 11.19 -22.18
N PHE A 69 17.66 10.14 -21.81
CA PHE A 69 19.10 10.04 -22.13
C PHE A 69 19.37 9.58 -23.57
N MET A 70 18.51 8.72 -24.14
CA MET A 70 18.69 8.24 -25.52
C MET A 70 18.32 9.27 -26.59
N LYS A 71 17.57 10.33 -26.25
CA LYS A 71 17.16 11.38 -27.20
C LYS A 71 18.20 12.50 -27.35
N ALA A 72 19.15 12.60 -26.42
CA ALA A 72 20.20 13.63 -26.41
C ALA A 72 21.52 13.19 -27.06
N LEU A 73 21.73 11.89 -27.28
CA LEU A 73 22.97 11.35 -27.86
C LEU A 73 22.90 11.11 -29.37
N TRP A 74 21.71 11.15 -29.97
CA TRP A 74 21.49 10.89 -31.40
C TRP A 74 20.44 11.83 -32.04
N GLY A 75 20.18 12.98 -31.41
CA GLY A 75 19.27 14.03 -31.90
C GLY A 75 20.03 15.30 -32.26
#